data_AF-A0A971WBJ9-F1
#
_entry.id   AF-A0A971WBJ9-F1
#
_cell.length_a   1.000
_cell.length_b   1.000
_cell.length_c   1.000
_cell.angle_alpha   90.00
_cell.angle_beta   90.00
_cell.angle_gamma   90.00
#
_symmetry.space_group_name_H-M   'P 1'
#
loop_
_entity.id
_entity.type
_entity.pdbx_description
1 polymer ?
#
loop_
_entity_poly.entity_id
_entity_poly.type
_entity_poly.pdbx_seq_one_letter_code
_entity_poly.pdbx_strand_id
1 'polypeptide(L)'
;MPKTKMKYFIFSSCLLVIISLVVFTGCLTNPKKEIVATVNGEEVERAELEEFLNLIYLYWPDYQEAFSEGEQADAFEQEILWLLIENKVLNQEAKKIGLEVDEEEIKKDAQKSRDELINSIYNSEDEFTSRMRELGLKESALQIIFRDAHLRNLLYEHVGKDVTEEDARKYVEENPGFLERTPYVYAFHILVETEEEAEEIIRLLEEGGRFYGAWPGAFQGFLCGTGTPQP
;
A
#
# COMPACT_ATOMS: atom_id res chain seq x y z
N MET A 1 47.55 2.91 77.04
CA MET A 1 46.36 3.79 77.13
C MET A 1 46.83 5.25 77.04
N PRO A 2 46.09 6.22 76.47
CA PRO A 2 44.91 6.13 75.59
C PRO A 2 45.00 6.95 74.26
N LYS A 3 44.19 6.53 73.27
CA LYS A 3 43.23 7.30 72.42
C LYS A 3 43.71 8.61 71.73
N THR A 4 43.34 9.02 70.51
CA THR A 4 42.37 8.64 69.46
C THR A 4 42.56 9.69 68.34
N LYS A 5 42.70 9.31 67.08
CA LYS A 5 42.45 10.22 65.94
C LYS A 5 41.90 9.43 64.75
N MET A 6 40.57 9.28 64.68
CA MET A 6 39.90 8.80 63.47
C MET A 6 38.40 9.10 63.57
N LYS A 7 37.96 10.31 63.18
CA LYS A 7 36.51 10.62 63.06
C LYS A 7 36.09 11.55 61.92
N TYR A 8 37.01 12.13 61.14
CA TYR A 8 36.61 13.18 60.17
C TYR A 8 36.77 12.84 58.69
N PHE A 9 37.30 11.66 58.32
CA PHE A 9 37.52 11.34 56.90
C PHE A 9 36.38 10.56 56.23
N ILE A 10 35.46 9.97 57.01
CA ILE A 10 34.36 9.16 56.45
C ILE A 10 33.13 10.02 56.10
N PHE A 11 32.94 11.17 56.76
CA PHE A 11 31.77 12.01 56.53
C PHE A 11 31.81 12.83 55.22
N SER A 12 32.99 13.03 54.64
CA SER A 12 33.15 13.80 53.39
C SER A 12 32.95 12.96 52.12
N SER A 13 32.92 11.63 52.24
CA SER A 13 32.78 10.71 51.09
C SER A 13 31.32 10.32 50.83
N CYS A 14 30.46 10.33 51.86
CA CYS A 14 29.04 9.99 51.68
C CYS A 14 28.19 11.13 51.10
N LEU A 15 28.62 12.40 51.17
CA LEU A 15 27.84 13.53 50.68
C LEU A 15 27.95 13.73 49.15
N LEU A 16 29.03 13.27 48.53
CA LEU A 16 29.26 13.36 47.07
C LEU A 16 28.66 12.19 46.28
N VAL A 17 28.38 11.05 46.94
CA VAL A 17 27.72 9.90 46.28
C VAL A 17 26.20 10.04 46.25
N ILE A 18 25.61 10.79 47.18
CA ILE A 18 24.15 10.99 47.25
C ILE A 18 23.64 12.03 46.23
N ILE A 19 24.47 12.97 45.78
CA ILE A 19 24.11 13.97 44.76
C ILE A 19 24.16 13.39 43.33
N SER A 20 24.82 12.25 43.12
CA SER A 20 24.82 11.52 41.84
C SER A 20 23.55 10.70 41.59
N LEU A 21 22.63 10.59 42.56
CA LEU A 21 21.44 9.72 42.49
C LEU A 21 20.13 10.45 42.15
N VAL A 22 20.18 11.75 41.84
CA VAL A 22 18.97 12.58 41.64
C VAL A 22 18.75 13.00 40.17
N VAL A 23 19.56 12.54 39.20
CA VAL A 23 19.40 12.93 37.77
C VAL A 23 18.63 11.90 36.92
N PHE A 24 18.07 10.84 37.52
CA PHE A 24 17.22 9.87 36.80
C PHE A 24 15.80 9.81 37.38
N THR A 25 15.19 10.97 37.58
CA THR A 25 13.72 11.09 37.48
C THR A 25 13.38 11.70 36.12
N GLY A 26 13.84 11.03 35.06
CA GLY A 26 13.17 11.13 33.78
C GLY A 26 11.73 10.69 34.03
N CYS A 27 10.80 11.63 33.94
CA CYS A 27 9.39 11.34 33.89
C CYS A 27 9.19 10.22 32.87
N LEU A 28 8.86 9.02 33.35
CA LEU A 28 8.20 7.98 32.57
C LEU A 28 6.78 8.48 32.29
N THR A 29 6.66 9.54 31.50
CA THR A 29 5.44 9.78 30.75
C THR A 29 5.42 8.67 29.72
N ASN A 30 4.64 7.61 30.00
CA ASN A 30 4.17 6.75 28.92
C ASN A 30 3.63 7.69 27.84
N PRO A 31 4.17 7.67 26.60
CA PRO A 31 3.65 8.52 25.55
C PRO A 31 2.15 8.26 25.49
N LYS A 32 1.37 9.32 25.74
CA LYS A 32 -0.08 9.23 25.77
C LYS A 32 -0.48 8.79 24.37
N LYS A 33 -1.10 7.62 24.25
CA LYS A 33 -1.60 7.09 22.98
C LYS A 33 -2.46 8.17 22.34
N GLU A 34 -2.04 8.63 21.17
CA GLU A 34 -2.81 9.59 20.39
C GLU A 34 -3.87 8.82 19.60
N ILE A 35 -5.12 9.23 19.76
CA ILE A 35 -6.26 8.62 19.08
C ILE A 35 -6.66 9.54 17.93
N VAL A 36 -6.68 9.00 16.72
CA VAL A 36 -6.99 9.77 15.50
C VAL A 36 -8.42 9.54 15.02
N ALA A 37 -9.05 8.42 15.40
CA ALA A 37 -10.46 8.15 15.15
C ALA A 37 -11.07 7.17 16.18
N THR A 38 -12.40 7.09 16.19
CA THR A 38 -13.14 6.08 16.96
C THR A 38 -14.25 5.52 16.09
N VAL A 39 -14.27 4.20 15.92
CA VAL A 39 -15.20 3.47 15.06
C VAL A 39 -16.03 2.54 15.94
N ASN A 40 -17.31 2.89 16.16
CA ASN A 40 -18.23 2.13 17.02
C ASN A 40 -17.67 1.78 18.41
N GLY A 41 -16.87 2.69 18.99
CA GLY A 41 -16.26 2.52 20.32
C GLY A 41 -14.90 1.83 20.31
N GLU A 42 -14.41 1.35 19.17
CA GLU A 42 -13.01 0.95 19.03
C GLU A 42 -12.17 2.13 18.53
N GLU A 43 -11.07 2.41 19.22
CA GLU A 43 -10.14 3.47 18.86
C GLU A 43 -9.25 3.05 17.68
N VAL A 44 -8.79 4.04 16.90
CA VAL A 44 -7.69 3.95 15.94
C VAL A 44 -6.55 4.82 16.48
N GLU A 45 -5.42 4.20 16.80
CA GLU A 45 -4.26 4.89 17.35
C GLU A 45 -3.44 5.54 16.21
N ARG A 46 -2.78 6.67 16.47
CA ARG A 46 -1.88 7.30 15.49
C ARG A 46 -0.81 6.31 14.99
N ALA A 47 -0.29 5.45 15.87
CA ALA A 47 0.69 4.44 15.50
C ALA A 47 0.16 3.41 14.48
N GLU A 48 -1.14 3.11 14.49
CA GLU A 48 -1.79 2.22 13.51
C GLU A 48 -1.86 2.90 12.14
N LEU A 49 -2.20 4.19 12.11
CA LEU A 49 -2.17 5.01 10.90
C LEU A 49 -0.75 5.13 10.31
N GLU A 50 0.25 5.39 11.15
CA GLU A 50 1.65 5.47 10.73
C GLU A 50 2.18 4.13 10.22
N GLU A 51 1.87 3.00 10.87
CA GLU A 51 2.27 1.67 10.40
C GLU A 51 1.66 1.36 9.03
N PHE A 52 0.39 1.70 8.82
CA PHE A 52 -0.26 1.49 7.54
C PHE A 52 0.28 2.42 6.44
N LEU A 53 0.51 3.70 6.73
CA LEU A 53 1.17 4.64 5.80
C LEU A 53 2.55 4.13 5.38
N ASN A 54 3.35 3.69 6.35
CA ASN A 54 4.67 3.15 6.08
C ASN A 54 4.61 1.87 5.25
N LEU A 55 3.58 1.02 5.47
CA LEU A 55 3.34 -0.13 4.62
C LEU A 55 3.01 0.31 3.18
N ILE A 56 2.20 1.34 2.97
CA ILE A 56 1.97 1.90 1.61
C ILE A 56 3.29 2.39 0.98
N TYR A 57 4.16 3.08 1.73
CA TYR A 57 5.47 3.52 1.24
C TYR A 57 6.49 2.38 1.00
N LEU A 58 6.22 1.18 1.52
CA LEU A 58 6.97 -0.02 1.18
C LEU A 58 6.52 -0.59 -0.18
N TYR A 59 5.22 -0.60 -0.46
CA TYR A 59 4.70 -1.11 -1.74
C TYR A 59 4.84 -0.09 -2.89
N TRP A 60 4.81 1.21 -2.57
CA TRP A 60 4.95 2.31 -3.52
C TRP A 60 5.93 3.36 -3.00
N PRO A 61 7.25 3.16 -3.17
CA PRO A 61 8.25 4.09 -2.65
C PRO A 61 8.09 5.53 -3.11
N ASP A 62 7.68 5.74 -4.37
CA ASP A 62 7.44 7.07 -4.95
C ASP A 62 6.34 7.85 -4.22
N TYR A 63 5.42 7.17 -3.53
CA TYR A 63 4.36 7.82 -2.75
C TYR A 63 4.93 8.51 -1.52
N GLN A 64 6.06 8.03 -0.97
CA GLN A 64 6.67 8.72 0.16
C GLN A 64 7.17 10.09 -0.26
N GLU A 65 7.84 10.19 -1.40
CA GLU A 65 8.30 11.49 -1.93
C GLU A 65 7.13 12.41 -2.25
N ALA A 66 6.04 11.87 -2.79
CA ALA A 66 4.87 12.66 -3.18
C ALA A 66 3.98 13.10 -2.00
N PHE A 67 3.90 12.31 -0.93
CA PHE A 67 2.83 12.44 0.08
C PHE A 67 3.28 12.39 1.55
N SER A 68 4.57 12.26 1.85
CA SER A 68 5.03 12.30 3.25
C SER A 68 5.16 13.71 3.83
N GLU A 69 5.29 14.71 2.97
CA GLU A 69 5.44 16.13 3.34
C GLU A 69 4.73 17.02 2.31
N GLY A 70 4.54 18.31 2.64
CA GLY A 70 3.96 19.30 1.71
C GLY A 70 2.43 19.41 1.79
N GLU A 71 1.83 20.11 0.83
CA GLU A 71 0.40 20.46 0.83
C GLU A 71 -0.52 19.24 0.70
N GLN A 72 -0.05 18.17 0.05
CA GLN A 72 -0.80 16.95 -0.21
C GLN A 72 -0.75 15.94 0.94
N ALA A 73 0.21 16.07 1.87
CA ALA A 73 0.44 15.09 2.93
C ALA A 73 -0.78 14.91 3.83
N ASP A 74 -1.38 16.02 4.30
CA ASP A 74 -2.57 15.97 5.16
C ASP A 74 -3.75 15.30 4.45
N ALA A 75 -3.96 15.59 3.16
CA ALA A 75 -5.05 15.00 2.39
C ALA A 75 -4.85 13.49 2.22
N PHE A 76 -3.63 13.06 1.91
CA PHE A 76 -3.29 11.65 1.79
C PHE A 76 -3.40 10.91 3.14
N GLU A 77 -2.92 11.50 4.23
CA GLU A 77 -3.10 10.94 5.58
C GLU A 77 -4.59 10.76 5.91
N GLN A 78 -5.45 11.72 5.54
CA GLN A 78 -6.90 11.58 5.72
C GLN A 78 -7.51 10.46 4.86
N GLU A 79 -7.05 10.26 3.62
CA GLU A 79 -7.50 9.14 2.77
C GLU A 79 -7.13 7.79 3.39
N ILE A 80 -5.91 7.66 3.92
CA ILE A 80 -5.47 6.44 4.58
C ILE A 80 -6.22 6.22 5.91
N LEU A 81 -6.49 7.28 6.67
CA LEU A 81 -7.34 7.19 7.87
C LEU A 81 -8.74 6.69 7.53
N TRP A 82 -9.34 7.17 6.43
CA TRP A 82 -10.63 6.67 5.96
C TRP A 82 -10.59 5.19 5.60
N LEU A 83 -9.54 4.74 4.91
CA LEU A 83 -9.35 3.32 4.61
C LEU A 83 -9.26 2.46 5.88
N LEU A 84 -8.54 2.92 6.90
CA LEU A 84 -8.46 2.23 8.19
C LEU A 84 -9.81 2.20 8.93
N ILE A 85 -10.56 3.29 8.89
CA ILE A 85 -11.92 3.34 9.44
C ILE A 85 -12.80 2.31 8.74
N GLU A 86 -12.78 2.24 7.41
CA GLU A 86 -13.52 1.24 6.64
C GLU A 86 -13.10 -0.18 6.99
N ASN A 87 -11.80 -0.47 7.01
CA ASN A 87 -11.28 -1.79 7.39
C ASN A 87 -11.76 -2.17 8.80
N LYS A 88 -11.77 -1.23 9.75
CA LYS A 88 -12.25 -1.48 11.11
C LYS A 88 -13.75 -1.77 11.16
N VAL A 89 -14.58 -1.06 10.38
CA VAL A 89 -16.02 -1.37 10.23
C VAL A 89 -16.21 -2.79 9.68
N LEU A 90 -15.49 -3.16 8.62
CA LEU A 90 -15.59 -4.48 8.01
C LEU A 90 -15.13 -5.59 8.97
N ASN A 91 -14.03 -5.36 9.70
CA ASN A 91 -13.54 -6.23 10.75
C ASN A 91 -14.57 -6.45 11.86
N GLN A 92 -15.26 -5.40 12.31
CA GLN A 92 -16.31 -5.51 13.31
C GLN A 92 -17.50 -6.32 12.81
N GLU A 93 -17.95 -6.09 11.58
CA GLU A 93 -19.08 -6.84 11.03
C GLU A 93 -18.73 -8.30 10.78
N ALA A 94 -17.56 -8.59 10.22
CA ALA A 94 -17.11 -9.97 10.02
C ALA A 94 -17.05 -10.75 11.34
N LYS A 95 -16.51 -10.15 12.41
CA LYS A 95 -16.53 -10.75 13.77
C LYS A 95 -17.96 -11.01 14.25
N LYS A 96 -18.88 -10.07 14.02
CA LYS A 96 -20.29 -10.18 14.45
C LYS A 96 -21.02 -11.33 13.75
N ILE A 97 -20.70 -11.61 12.48
CA ILE A 97 -21.28 -12.73 11.73
C ILE A 97 -20.43 -14.02 11.78
N GLY A 98 -19.34 -14.02 12.55
CA GLY A 98 -18.51 -15.20 12.80
C GLY A 98 -17.65 -15.63 11.61
N LEU A 99 -17.25 -14.68 10.74
CA LEU A 99 -16.27 -14.94 9.70
C LEU A 99 -14.85 -14.86 10.28
N GLU A 100 -14.05 -15.88 9.98
CA GLU A 100 -12.65 -15.98 10.40
C GLU A 100 -11.76 -16.23 9.18
N VAL A 101 -10.59 -15.60 9.18
CA VAL A 101 -9.59 -15.74 8.12
C VAL A 101 -8.64 -16.90 8.40
N ASP A 102 -8.07 -17.50 7.36
CA ASP A 102 -7.06 -18.55 7.51
C ASP A 102 -5.66 -17.93 7.71
N GLU A 103 -5.15 -18.03 8.94
CA GLU A 103 -3.85 -17.49 9.32
C GLU A 103 -2.67 -18.08 8.55
N GLU A 104 -2.77 -19.32 8.05
CA GLU A 104 -1.69 -19.94 7.28
C GLU A 104 -1.68 -19.40 5.83
N GLU A 105 -2.84 -19.18 5.22
CA GLU A 105 -2.93 -18.55 3.90
C GLU A 105 -2.46 -17.08 3.95
N ILE A 106 -2.76 -16.34 5.01
CA ILE A 106 -2.26 -14.96 5.19
C ILE A 106 -0.74 -14.91 5.30
N LYS A 107 -0.13 -15.82 6.06
CA LYS A 107 1.34 -15.90 6.15
C LYS A 107 1.97 -16.25 4.81
N LYS A 108 1.34 -17.17 4.07
CA LYS A 108 1.79 -17.60 2.75
C LYS A 108 1.72 -16.46 1.74
N ASP A 109 0.64 -15.70 1.72
CA ASP A 109 0.49 -14.54 0.84
C ASP A 109 1.45 -13.40 1.23
N ALA A 110 1.62 -13.14 2.53
CA ALA A 110 2.61 -12.18 3.01
C ALA A 110 4.04 -12.58 2.60
N GLN A 111 4.41 -13.86 2.70
CA GLN A 111 5.70 -14.35 2.26
C GLN A 111 5.87 -14.21 0.74
N LYS A 112 4.86 -14.56 -0.04
CA LYS A 112 4.88 -14.38 -1.50
C LYS A 112 5.07 -12.90 -1.85
N SER A 113 4.36 -12.02 -1.17
CA SER A 113 4.45 -10.59 -1.39
C SER A 113 5.81 -10.02 -1.02
N ARG A 114 6.40 -10.49 0.08
CA ARG A 114 7.78 -10.18 0.43
C ARG A 114 8.75 -10.54 -0.70
N ASP A 115 8.62 -11.75 -1.25
CA ASP A 115 9.47 -12.21 -2.35
C ASP A 115 9.23 -11.35 -3.62
N GLU A 116 7.99 -10.94 -3.89
CA GLU A 116 7.65 -10.02 -4.99
C GLU A 116 8.26 -8.62 -4.80
N LEU A 117 8.19 -8.05 -3.59
CA LEU A 117 8.80 -6.77 -3.24
C LEU A 117 10.31 -6.80 -3.44
N ILE A 118 10.98 -7.87 -2.99
CA ILE A 118 12.42 -8.05 -3.18
C ILE A 118 12.77 -8.11 -4.67
N ASN A 119 12.04 -8.90 -5.46
CA ASN A 119 12.38 -9.12 -6.86
C ASN A 119 12.00 -7.96 -7.79
N SER A 120 10.96 -7.19 -7.45
CA SER A 120 10.37 -6.20 -8.36
C SER A 120 10.60 -4.75 -7.93
N ILE A 121 10.85 -4.49 -6.65
CA ILE A 121 10.99 -3.12 -6.11
C ILE A 121 12.41 -2.89 -5.56
N TYR A 122 12.89 -3.79 -4.71
CA TYR A 122 14.12 -3.54 -3.92
C TYR A 122 15.38 -4.23 -4.44
N ASN A 123 15.26 -5.12 -5.43
CA ASN A 123 16.34 -5.86 -6.09
C ASN A 123 17.16 -6.81 -5.20
N SER A 124 17.06 -6.74 -3.87
CA SER A 124 17.75 -7.66 -2.94
C SER A 124 17.12 -7.72 -1.55
N GLU A 125 17.45 -8.79 -0.83
CA GLU A 125 17.08 -8.99 0.58
C GLU A 125 17.62 -7.88 1.50
N ASP A 126 18.84 -7.41 1.26
CA ASP A 126 19.50 -6.40 2.10
C ASP A 126 18.85 -5.02 1.93
N GLU A 127 18.50 -4.65 0.70
CA GLU A 127 17.78 -3.41 0.39
C GLU A 127 16.37 -3.43 0.98
N PHE A 128 15.63 -4.53 0.78
CA PHE A 128 14.31 -4.71 1.38
C PHE A 128 14.35 -4.62 2.92
N THR A 129 15.27 -5.34 3.55
CA THR A 129 15.40 -5.35 5.02
C THR A 129 15.81 -3.97 5.55
N SER A 130 16.68 -3.26 4.82
CA SER A 130 17.09 -1.91 5.19
C SER A 130 15.92 -0.95 5.10
N ARG A 131 15.13 -1.04 4.03
CA ARG A 131 13.93 -0.25 3.85
C ARG A 131 12.85 -0.51 4.91
N MET A 132 12.58 -1.78 5.24
CA MET A 132 11.68 -2.15 6.33
C MET A 132 12.11 -1.51 7.67
N ARG A 133 13.42 -1.50 7.93
CA ARG A 133 13.99 -0.89 9.15
C ARG A 133 13.86 0.63 9.14
N GLU A 134 14.11 1.29 8.01
CA GLU A 134 13.94 2.74 7.86
C GLU A 134 12.48 3.17 8.12
N LEU A 135 11.53 2.38 7.62
CA LEU A 135 10.10 2.58 7.82
C LEU A 135 9.59 2.09 9.18
N GLY A 136 10.45 1.52 10.03
CA GLY A 136 10.07 0.99 11.34
C GLY A 136 9.11 -0.21 11.30
N LEU A 137 9.01 -0.88 10.14
CA LEU A 137 8.09 -2.00 9.93
C LEU A 137 8.69 -3.32 10.42
N LYS A 138 7.82 -4.18 10.95
CA LYS A 138 8.13 -5.59 11.23
C LYS A 138 7.65 -6.44 10.06
N GLU A 139 8.24 -7.62 9.89
CA GLU A 139 7.77 -8.62 8.91
C GLU A 139 6.28 -8.95 9.06
N SER A 140 5.75 -8.92 10.29
CA SER A 140 4.31 -9.13 10.55
C SER A 140 3.41 -8.04 9.93
N ALA A 141 3.92 -6.84 9.67
CA ALA A 141 3.13 -5.75 9.08
C ALA A 141 2.66 -6.10 7.66
N LEU A 142 3.43 -6.91 6.92
CA LEU A 142 3.03 -7.39 5.59
C LEU A 142 1.70 -8.16 5.63
N GLN A 143 1.38 -8.81 6.75
CA GLN A 143 0.14 -9.58 6.90
C GLN A 143 -1.10 -8.68 6.99
N ILE A 144 -0.97 -7.39 7.31
CA ILE A 144 -2.10 -6.48 7.51
C ILE A 144 -2.94 -6.40 6.23
N ILE A 145 -2.31 -6.10 5.09
CA ILE A 145 -3.02 -5.96 3.81
C ILE A 145 -3.66 -7.27 3.34
N PHE A 146 -3.01 -8.41 3.61
CA PHE A 146 -3.55 -9.72 3.23
C PHE A 146 -4.71 -10.13 4.13
N ARG A 147 -4.61 -9.87 5.44
CA ARG A 147 -5.72 -10.09 6.36
C ARG A 147 -6.95 -9.29 5.93
N ASP A 148 -6.78 -8.01 5.61
CA ASP A 148 -7.87 -7.16 5.16
C ASP A 148 -8.46 -7.63 3.82
N ALA A 149 -7.60 -8.05 2.87
CA ALA A 149 -8.05 -8.61 1.59
C ALA A 149 -8.83 -9.92 1.75
N HIS A 150 -8.31 -10.86 2.54
CA HIS A 150 -8.97 -12.14 2.83
C HIS A 150 -10.32 -11.92 3.53
N LEU A 151 -10.37 -11.01 4.51
CA LEU A 151 -11.62 -10.70 5.19
C LEU A 151 -12.65 -10.06 4.25
N ARG A 152 -12.22 -9.10 3.41
CA ARG A 152 -13.07 -8.47 2.39
C ARG A 152 -13.64 -9.54 1.45
N ASN A 153 -12.83 -10.49 0.99
CA ASN A 153 -13.30 -11.59 0.15
C ASN A 153 -14.35 -12.45 0.86
N LEU A 154 -14.13 -12.84 2.12
CA LEU A 154 -15.11 -13.59 2.90
C LEU A 154 -16.43 -12.83 3.06
N LEU A 155 -16.38 -11.52 3.28
CA LEU A 155 -17.57 -10.68 3.35
C LEU A 155 -18.30 -10.59 2.01
N TYR A 156 -17.57 -10.43 0.90
CA TYR A 156 -18.15 -10.44 -0.45
C TYR A 156 -18.85 -11.76 -0.76
N GLU A 157 -18.21 -12.90 -0.45
CA GLU A 157 -18.81 -14.22 -0.61
C GLU A 157 -20.06 -14.38 0.26
N HIS A 158 -20.00 -13.93 1.52
CA HIS A 158 -21.13 -14.02 2.44
C HIS A 158 -22.35 -13.22 1.98
N VAL A 159 -22.12 -12.00 1.48
CA VAL A 159 -23.19 -11.10 0.99
C VAL A 159 -23.69 -11.54 -0.39
N GLY A 160 -22.81 -12.09 -1.23
CA GLY A 160 -23.12 -12.50 -2.60
C GLY A 160 -23.70 -13.91 -2.74
N LYS A 161 -23.70 -14.74 -1.70
CA LYS A 161 -24.09 -16.17 -1.77
C LYS A 161 -25.49 -16.44 -2.33
N ASP A 162 -26.40 -15.49 -2.17
CA ASP A 162 -27.81 -15.63 -2.56
C ASP A 162 -28.11 -14.94 -3.91
N VAL A 163 -27.10 -14.35 -4.57
CA VAL A 163 -27.26 -13.69 -5.88
C VAL A 163 -27.44 -14.73 -6.98
N THR A 164 -28.48 -14.58 -7.78
CA THR A 164 -28.83 -15.50 -8.86
C THR A 164 -28.54 -14.94 -10.25
N GLU A 165 -28.56 -15.81 -11.27
CA GLU A 165 -28.47 -15.38 -12.67
C GLU A 165 -29.68 -14.51 -13.08
N GLU A 166 -30.84 -14.70 -12.44
CA GLU A 166 -32.03 -13.86 -12.66
C GLU A 166 -31.80 -12.44 -12.14
N ASP A 167 -31.20 -12.29 -10.95
CA ASP A 167 -30.82 -10.98 -10.41
C ASP A 167 -29.82 -10.26 -11.32
N ALA A 168 -28.84 -10.99 -11.85
CA ALA A 168 -27.87 -10.45 -12.80
C ALA A 168 -28.54 -9.99 -14.11
N ARG A 169 -29.44 -10.80 -14.68
CA ARG A 169 -30.22 -10.42 -15.87
C ARG A 169 -31.05 -9.17 -15.63
N LYS A 170 -31.80 -9.14 -14.53
CA LYS A 170 -32.62 -7.99 -14.15
C LYS A 170 -31.79 -6.71 -14.00
N TYR A 171 -30.62 -6.81 -13.35
CA TYR A 171 -29.72 -5.67 -13.21
C TYR A 171 -29.28 -5.11 -14.57
N VAL A 172 -28.89 -5.97 -15.53
CA VAL A 172 -28.52 -5.53 -16.88
C VAL A 172 -29.69 -4.89 -17.63
N GLU A 173 -30.89 -5.48 -17.52
CA GLU A 173 -32.11 -4.92 -18.15
C GLU A 173 -32.48 -3.55 -17.59
N GLU A 174 -32.33 -3.35 -16.28
CA GLU A 174 -32.58 -2.07 -15.59
C GLU A 174 -31.45 -1.06 -15.81
N ASN A 175 -30.26 -1.51 -16.20
CA ASN A 175 -29.06 -0.69 -16.42
C ASN A 175 -28.46 -0.97 -17.82
N PRO A 176 -29.12 -0.58 -18.92
CA PRO A 176 -28.68 -0.92 -20.28
C PRO A 176 -27.27 -0.38 -20.62
N GLY A 177 -26.87 0.73 -20.01
CA GLY A 177 -25.52 1.30 -20.12
C GLY A 177 -24.43 0.48 -19.41
N PHE A 178 -24.78 -0.47 -18.55
CA PHE A 178 -23.80 -1.27 -17.81
C PHE A 178 -22.92 -2.12 -18.72
N LEU A 179 -23.48 -2.61 -19.82
CA LEU A 179 -22.75 -3.38 -20.84
C LEU A 179 -22.30 -2.54 -22.02
N GLU A 180 -22.61 -1.24 -22.03
CA GLU A 180 -22.11 -0.33 -23.07
C GLU A 180 -20.60 -0.21 -22.92
N ARG A 181 -19.87 -0.70 -23.92
CA ARG A 181 -18.46 -0.39 -24.07
C ARG A 181 -18.34 0.86 -24.92
N THR A 182 -17.47 1.78 -24.51
CA THR A 182 -17.04 2.85 -25.40
C THR A 182 -16.49 2.23 -26.69
N PRO A 183 -16.89 2.73 -27.87
CA PRO A 183 -16.37 2.20 -29.12
C PRO A 183 -14.85 2.38 -29.13
N TYR A 184 -14.14 1.26 -29.18
CA TYR A 184 -12.70 1.24 -29.41
C TYR A 184 -12.44 1.05 -30.89
N VAL A 185 -11.41 1.73 -31.42
CA VAL A 185 -10.92 1.53 -32.77
C VAL A 185 -9.51 0.95 -32.70
N TYR A 186 -9.25 -0.12 -33.45
CA TYR A 186 -7.88 -0.53 -33.70
C TYR A 186 -7.30 0.40 -34.76
N ALA A 187 -6.54 1.39 -34.31
CA ALA A 187 -5.81 2.30 -35.18
C ALA A 187 -4.37 1.83 -35.31
N PHE A 188 -3.87 1.75 -36.54
CA PHE A 188 -2.46 1.61 -36.82
C PHE A 188 -1.94 2.94 -37.35
N HIS A 189 -0.72 3.32 -36.96
CA HIS A 189 -0.10 4.56 -37.39
C HIS A 189 1.17 4.25 -38.17
N ILE A 190 1.34 5.01 -39.25
CA ILE A 190 2.54 5.03 -40.07
C ILE A 190 3.09 6.46 -39.99
N LEU A 191 4.31 6.61 -39.47
CA LEU A 191 4.98 7.91 -39.32
C LEU A 191 6.14 8.04 -40.31
N VAL A 192 5.97 8.84 -41.35
CA VAL A 192 7.01 9.23 -42.33
C VAL A 192 7.65 10.57 -41.99
N GLU A 193 8.88 10.75 -42.49
CA GLU A 193 9.60 12.02 -42.37
C GLU A 193 9.09 13.06 -43.37
N THR A 194 8.53 12.62 -44.50
CA THR A 194 8.15 13.52 -45.61
C THR A 194 6.73 13.29 -46.11
N GLU A 195 6.12 14.34 -46.67
CA GLU A 195 4.78 14.29 -47.27
C GLU A 195 4.75 13.39 -48.52
N GLU A 196 5.81 13.40 -49.32
CA GLU A 196 5.93 12.59 -50.53
C GLU A 196 5.88 11.08 -50.22
N GLU A 197 6.54 10.64 -49.14
CA GLU A 197 6.47 9.25 -48.66
C GLU A 197 5.07 8.90 -48.13
N ALA A 198 4.40 9.84 -47.44
CA ALA A 198 3.02 9.64 -46.98
C ALA A 198 2.08 9.40 -48.16
N GLU A 199 2.16 10.23 -49.20
CA GLU A 199 1.30 10.14 -50.39
C GLU A 199 1.53 8.83 -51.16
N GLU A 200 2.79 8.39 -51.29
CA GLU A 200 3.10 7.10 -51.91
C GLU A 200 2.51 5.92 -51.12
N ILE A 201 2.64 5.93 -49.80
CA ILE A 201 2.07 4.89 -48.94
C ILE A 201 0.55 4.91 -48.99
N ILE A 202 -0.09 6.08 -48.97
CA ILE A 202 -1.55 6.21 -49.12
C ILE A 202 -2.00 5.57 -50.42
N ARG A 203 -1.34 5.90 -51.55
CA ARG A 203 -1.66 5.30 -52.85
C ARG A 203 -1.52 3.78 -52.83
N LEU A 204 -0.44 3.25 -52.26
CA LEU A 204 -0.22 1.80 -52.14
C LEU A 204 -1.31 1.11 -51.31
N LEU A 205 -1.78 1.75 -50.23
CA LEU A 205 -2.86 1.23 -49.39
C LEU A 205 -4.22 1.27 -50.10
N GLU A 206 -4.52 2.35 -50.83
CA GLU A 206 -5.75 2.49 -51.63
C GLU A 206 -5.80 1.49 -52.79
N GLU A 207 -4.66 1.13 -53.37
CA GLU A 207 -4.52 0.10 -54.42
C GLU A 207 -4.62 -1.34 -53.88
N GLY A 208 -4.86 -1.53 -52.57
CA GLY A 208 -5.04 -2.84 -51.94
C GLY A 208 -3.77 -3.42 -51.30
N GLY A 209 -2.74 -2.59 -51.12
CA GLY A 209 -1.55 -2.92 -50.34
C GLY A 209 -1.90 -3.22 -48.88
N ARG A 210 -1.13 -4.11 -48.24
CA ARG A 210 -1.30 -4.41 -46.81
C ARG A 210 -0.62 -3.35 -45.97
N PHE A 211 -1.27 -2.91 -44.89
CA PHE A 211 -0.73 -1.93 -43.94
C PHE A 211 0.68 -2.27 -43.43
N TYR A 212 0.93 -3.54 -43.10
CA TYR A 212 2.23 -4.05 -42.66
C TYR A 212 3.27 -4.25 -43.77
N GLY A 213 2.86 -4.21 -45.04
CA GLY A 213 3.72 -4.45 -46.20
C GLY A 213 4.02 -3.20 -47.03
N ALA A 214 3.36 -2.08 -46.75
CA ALA A 214 3.53 -0.82 -47.47
C ALA A 214 4.76 0.00 -47.03
N TRP A 215 5.53 -0.49 -46.05
CA TRP A 215 6.67 0.23 -45.48
C TRP A 215 7.98 -0.60 -45.46
N PRO A 216 9.12 -0.12 -46.02
CA PRO A 216 10.40 -0.86 -46.04
C PRO A 216 11.34 -0.65 -44.82
N GLY A 217 11.13 0.38 -43.99
CA GLY A 217 11.95 0.72 -42.81
C GLY A 217 11.51 0.05 -41.49
N ALA A 218 12.38 0.10 -40.48
CA ALA A 218 12.18 -0.55 -39.20
C ALA A 218 10.89 -0.09 -38.50
N PHE A 219 10.07 -1.07 -38.11
CA PHE A 219 8.85 -0.86 -37.34
C PHE A 219 9.18 -0.20 -36.00
N GLN A 220 8.80 1.06 -35.82
CA GLN A 220 8.72 1.69 -34.50
C GLN A 220 7.26 1.65 -34.03
N GLY A 221 6.72 0.44 -33.95
CA GLY A 221 5.36 0.21 -33.51
C GLY A 221 5.24 0.45 -32.01
N PHE A 222 4.81 1.65 -31.62
CA PHE A 222 4.16 1.82 -30.33
C PHE A 222 2.72 1.35 -30.47
N LEU A 223 2.36 0.29 -29.73
CA LEU A 223 0.97 0.02 -29.42
C LEU A 223 0.46 1.19 -28.59
N CYS A 224 -0.23 2.14 -29.21
CA CYS A 224 -1.03 3.09 -28.46
C CYS A 224 -2.29 2.35 -27.98
N GLY A 225 -2.12 1.57 -26.93
CA GLY A 225 -3.20 0.90 -26.22
C GLY A 225 -3.20 1.42 -24.78
N THR A 226 -4.11 2.34 -24.45
CA THR A 226 -4.52 2.51 -23.05
C THR A 226 -5.43 1.33 -22.71
N GLY A 227 -4.83 0.18 -22.41
CA GLY A 227 -5.55 -1.03 -22.04
C GLY A 227 -4.78 -2.28 -22.43
N THR A 228 -4.37 -3.06 -21.43
CA THR A 228 -3.76 -4.38 -21.59
C THR A 228 -4.71 -5.33 -22.31
N PRO A 229 -4.21 -6.18 -23.23
CA PRO A 229 -5.03 -7.19 -23.87
C PRO A 229 -5.40 -8.27 -22.84
N GLN A 230 -6.71 -8.50 -22.66
CA GLN A 230 -7.24 -9.70 -22.03
C GLN A 230 -7.51 -10.75 -23.13
N PRO A 231 -7.34 -12.06 -22.82
CA PRO A 231 -7.30 -13.16 -23.80
C PRO A 231 -8.57 -13.36 -24.63
#